data_AF-A0A2H4X6S1-F1
#
_entry.id   AF-A0A2H4X6S1-F1
#
_cell.length_a   1.000
_cell.length_b   1.000
_cell.length_c   1.000
_cell.angle_alpha   90.00
_cell.angle_beta   90.00
_cell.angle_gamma   90.00
#
_symmetry.space_group_name_H-M   'P 1'
#
loop_
_entity.id
_entity.type
_entity.pdbx_description
1 polymer ?
#
loop_
_entity_poly.entity_id
_entity_poly.type
_entity_poly.pdbx_seq_one_letter_code
_entity_poly.pdbx_strand_id
1 'polypeptide(L)'
;IRTFTTKSFPMCPTPNPANCSPGLDPTDAPDRLCEEGQPLVSNFSRKTHILILATTRSGSSFVGQLFNQHSDVFYLFEPLYHVQYALIPKMPQNKSPSERRVMLGASRDLLRSLYDCDIFFLENYIKPQPVNHTTDKLFRRGASKALCSYPVCDGLGPTDVYLDEGDCVKKCGSLNLTLAMEACKDHAHVAIKTVRVPEVNDLRALVEDPRLNLKIIQLVRDPRGILASRS
;
A
#
# COMPACT_ATOMS: atom_id res chain seq x y z
N ILE A 1 2.51 1.88 37.33
CA ILE A 1 1.90 2.81 36.34
C ILE A 1 3.03 3.21 35.39
N ARG A 2 3.06 2.67 34.17
CA ARG A 2 4.12 2.99 33.19
C ARG A 2 3.74 4.29 32.49
N THR A 3 4.58 5.30 32.63
CA THR A 3 4.49 6.61 32.00
C THR A 3 4.61 6.46 30.48
N PHE A 4 3.56 6.86 29.76
CA PHE A 4 3.61 7.02 28.30
C PHE A 4 4.41 8.27 27.99
N THR A 5 5.59 8.13 27.37
CA THR A 5 6.30 9.25 26.76
C THR A 5 5.66 9.51 25.40
N THR A 6 4.89 10.58 25.30
CA THR A 6 4.36 11.08 24.02
C THR A 6 5.51 11.66 23.22
N LYS A 7 6.08 10.89 22.29
CA LYS A 7 6.85 11.49 21.20
C LYS A 7 5.83 12.16 20.26
N SER A 8 5.92 13.48 20.15
CA SER A 8 5.18 14.25 19.16
C SER A 8 5.53 13.75 17.75
N PHE A 9 4.52 13.31 17.00
CA PHE A 9 4.67 13.09 15.57
C PHE A 9 4.91 14.47 14.91
N PRO A 10 5.96 14.64 14.09
CA PRO A 10 6.06 15.85 13.29
C PRO A 10 4.89 15.84 12.30
N MET A 11 3.98 16.80 12.44
CA MET A 11 3.00 17.09 11.39
C MET A 11 3.77 17.56 10.15
N CYS A 12 3.29 17.15 8.97
CA CYS A 12 3.79 17.69 7.71
C CYS A 12 3.70 19.23 7.75
N PRO A 13 4.75 19.96 7.35
CA PRO A 13 4.64 21.41 7.23
C PRO A 13 3.60 21.74 6.14
N THR A 14 2.52 22.42 6.54
CA THR A 14 1.63 23.09 5.59
C THR A 14 2.41 24.23 4.94
N PRO A 15 2.43 24.37 3.60
CA PRO A 15 3.08 25.51 2.96
C PRO A 15 2.44 26.81 3.47
N ASN A 16 3.22 27.60 4.22
CA ASN A 16 2.79 28.90 4.70
C ASN A 16 3.31 29.97 3.73
N PRO A 17 2.45 30.68 2.98
CA PRO A 17 2.87 31.66 1.97
C PRO A 17 3.58 32.90 2.55
N ALA A 18 3.71 33.00 3.88
CA ALA A 18 4.36 34.12 4.56
C ALA A 18 5.92 34.06 4.58
N ASN A 19 6.53 32.94 4.16
CA ASN A 19 8.00 32.76 4.23
C ASN A 19 8.74 32.94 2.89
N CYS A 20 8.10 33.49 1.86
CA CYS A 20 8.75 33.79 0.59
C CYS A 20 9.12 35.29 0.51
N SER A 21 10.41 35.60 0.45
CA SER A 21 10.87 36.97 0.15
C SER A 21 10.61 37.32 -1.32
N PRO A 22 10.12 38.52 -1.66
CA PRO A 22 9.99 38.95 -3.04
C PRO A 22 11.38 39.26 -3.64
N GLY A 23 11.77 38.54 -4.69
CA GLY A 23 12.98 38.84 -5.46
C GLY A 23 12.87 40.19 -6.18
N LEU A 24 13.93 41.00 -6.11
CA LEU A 24 14.11 42.21 -6.90
C LEU A 24 14.88 41.88 -8.19
N ASP A 25 14.19 41.43 -9.25
CA ASP A 25 14.50 41.79 -10.67
C ASP A 25 13.49 41.15 -11.65
N PRO A 26 13.02 41.82 -12.73
CA PRO A 26 11.94 41.32 -13.59
C PRO A 26 12.32 40.30 -14.69
N THR A 27 13.52 39.71 -14.69
CA THR A 27 13.99 38.90 -15.84
C THR A 27 14.35 37.43 -15.55
N ASP A 28 14.14 36.91 -14.34
CA ASP A 28 14.39 35.49 -14.05
C ASP A 28 13.13 34.62 -14.17
N ALA A 29 13.31 33.43 -14.77
CA ALA A 29 12.26 32.40 -14.92
C ALA A 29 11.81 31.85 -13.56
N PRO A 30 10.55 31.39 -13.40
CA PRO A 30 9.97 31.07 -12.10
C PRO A 30 10.36 29.65 -11.68
N ASP A 31 11.63 29.43 -11.42
CA ASP A 31 12.10 28.20 -10.79
C ASP A 31 13.14 28.50 -9.73
N ARG A 32 12.80 28.08 -8.50
CA ARG A 32 13.64 28.02 -7.30
C ARG A 32 13.79 29.32 -6.51
N LEU A 33 13.20 29.31 -5.31
CA LEU A 33 13.89 29.56 -4.03
C LEU A 33 12.87 29.49 -2.88
N CYS A 34 12.55 28.27 -2.47
CA CYS A 34 12.19 28.00 -1.08
C CYS A 34 13.33 27.14 -0.55
N GLU A 35 14.11 27.62 0.43
CA GLU A 35 15.10 26.77 1.08
C GLU A 35 14.37 25.54 1.65
N GLU A 36 14.67 24.37 1.09
CA GLU A 36 14.32 23.10 1.72
C GLU A 36 14.99 23.10 3.10
N GLY A 37 14.18 23.20 4.15
CA GLY A 37 14.62 22.84 5.49
C GLY A 37 15.31 21.49 5.40
N GLN A 38 16.58 21.46 5.83
CA GLN A 38 17.49 20.33 5.71
C GLN A 38 16.74 18.99 5.79
N PRO A 39 16.89 18.07 4.82
CA PRO A 39 16.32 16.75 4.97
C PRO A 39 16.97 16.19 6.23
N LEU A 40 16.14 15.94 7.24
CA LEU A 40 16.54 15.23 8.43
C LEU A 40 17.17 13.95 7.88
N VAL A 41 18.50 13.85 7.94
CA VAL A 41 19.23 12.67 7.53
C VAL A 41 18.87 11.61 8.56
N SER A 42 17.67 11.07 8.43
CA SER A 42 17.34 9.78 8.97
C SER A 42 18.31 8.87 8.24
N ASN A 43 19.32 8.35 8.96
CA ASN A 43 19.91 7.06 8.62
C ASN A 43 18.80 6.23 7.98
N PHE A 44 18.94 5.80 6.71
CA PHE A 44 17.93 5.00 6.02
C PHE A 44 17.63 3.77 6.88
N SER A 45 16.70 3.97 7.79
CA SER A 45 16.33 3.05 8.84
C SER A 45 15.43 2.09 8.11
N ARG A 46 16.01 0.98 7.70
CA ARG A 46 15.39 -0.23 7.14
C ARG A 46 13.88 -0.09 6.96
N LYS A 47 13.45 -0.06 5.68
CA LYS A 47 12.06 0.02 5.24
C LYS A 47 11.12 -0.71 6.21
N THR A 48 10.15 0.04 6.76
CA THR A 48 9.17 -0.52 7.69
C THR A 48 8.05 -1.16 6.88
N HIS A 49 7.76 -2.42 7.19
CA HIS A 49 6.72 -3.21 6.54
C HIS A 49 5.52 -3.27 7.48
N ILE A 50 4.33 -2.93 6.99
CA ILE A 50 3.12 -2.83 7.81
C ILE A 50 2.07 -3.77 7.22
N LEU A 51 1.62 -4.74 8.00
CA LEU A 51 0.47 -5.56 7.64
C LEU A 51 -0.75 -5.17 8.47
N ILE A 52 -1.78 -4.66 7.81
CA ILE A 52 -3.09 -4.46 8.41
C ILE A 52 -3.87 -5.77 8.24
N LEU A 53 -3.87 -6.58 9.29
CA LEU A 53 -4.57 -7.86 9.33
C LEU A 53 -5.95 -7.65 9.94
N ALA A 54 -7.00 -8.00 9.21
CA ALA A 54 -8.36 -7.75 9.66
C ALA A 54 -9.36 -8.77 9.11
N THR A 55 -10.62 -8.65 9.49
CA THR A 55 -11.75 -9.33 8.85
C THR A 55 -12.55 -8.34 8.00
N THR A 56 -13.49 -8.83 7.19
CA THR A 56 -14.42 -7.96 6.45
C THR A 56 -15.27 -7.12 7.41
N ARG A 57 -15.66 -5.90 7.00
CA ARG A 57 -16.46 -4.95 7.80
C ARG A 57 -15.86 -4.51 9.15
N SER A 58 -14.57 -4.79 9.38
CA SER A 58 -13.81 -4.36 10.57
C SER A 58 -13.48 -2.85 10.61
N GLY A 59 -13.69 -2.11 9.50
CA GLY A 59 -13.16 -0.74 9.35
C GLY A 59 -11.73 -0.70 8.81
N SER A 60 -11.14 -1.86 8.47
CA SER A 60 -9.78 -1.95 7.91
C SER A 60 -9.53 -1.13 6.65
N SER A 61 -10.53 -0.91 5.79
CA SER A 61 -10.38 -0.03 4.62
C SER A 61 -10.12 1.43 5.03
N PHE A 62 -10.81 1.91 6.08
CA PHE A 62 -10.60 3.26 6.62
C PHE A 62 -9.19 3.38 7.21
N VAL A 63 -8.78 2.41 8.05
CA VAL A 63 -7.42 2.39 8.63
C VAL A 63 -6.35 2.33 7.54
N GLY A 64 -6.56 1.54 6.48
CA GLY A 64 -5.65 1.51 5.34
C GLY A 64 -5.53 2.86 4.63
N GLN A 65 -6.64 3.60 4.49
CA GLN A 65 -6.61 4.94 3.90
C GLN A 65 -5.83 5.96 4.76
N LEU A 66 -5.80 5.83 6.09
CA LEU A 66 -4.94 6.67 6.94
C LEU A 66 -3.45 6.50 6.58
N PHE A 67 -3.00 5.27 6.33
CA PHE A 67 -1.62 5.01 5.88
C PHE A 67 -1.38 5.55 4.46
N ASN A 68 -2.36 5.37 3.56
CA ASN A 68 -2.29 5.81 2.18
C ASN A 68 -2.22 7.35 2.01
N GLN A 69 -2.50 8.13 3.06
CA GLN A 69 -2.33 9.59 3.03
C GLN A 69 -0.88 10.05 3.24
N HIS A 70 -0.01 9.18 3.77
CA HIS A 70 1.38 9.53 4.04
C HIS A 70 2.23 9.40 2.76
N SER A 71 3.01 10.43 2.41
CA SER A 71 3.83 10.47 1.17
C SER A 71 4.79 9.30 1.05
N ASP A 72 5.37 8.88 2.17
CA ASP A 72 6.42 7.85 2.16
C ASP A 72 5.89 6.42 2.34
N VAL A 73 4.57 6.22 2.27
CA VAL A 73 3.94 4.90 2.42
C VAL A 73 3.37 4.42 1.09
N PHE A 74 3.94 3.33 0.57
CA PHE A 74 3.36 2.59 -0.56
C PHE A 74 2.28 1.64 -0.04
N TYR A 75 1.01 1.96 -0.30
CA TYR A 75 -0.13 1.21 0.20
C TYR A 75 -0.71 0.25 -0.86
N LEU A 76 -1.00 -1.00 -0.47
CA LEU A 76 -1.70 -1.98 -1.32
C LEU A 76 -2.97 -2.50 -0.63
N PHE A 77 -4.09 -2.41 -1.36
CA PHE A 77 -5.38 -2.92 -0.92
C PHE A 77 -5.56 -4.39 -1.33
N GLU A 78 -5.53 -5.29 -0.36
CA GLU A 78 -5.95 -6.70 -0.54
C GLU A 78 -5.27 -7.48 -1.69
N PRO A 79 -3.93 -7.45 -1.84
CA PRO A 79 -3.25 -8.14 -2.94
C PRO A 79 -3.47 -9.67 -2.94
N LEU A 80 -3.71 -10.26 -1.76
CA LEU A 80 -4.03 -11.68 -1.61
C LEU A 80 -5.35 -12.11 -2.25
N TYR A 81 -6.17 -11.16 -2.73
CA TYR A 81 -7.32 -11.45 -3.58
C TYR A 81 -6.92 -12.32 -4.76
N HIS A 82 -5.79 -12.02 -5.42
CA HIS A 82 -5.34 -12.75 -6.59
C HIS A 82 -4.93 -14.18 -6.29
N VAL A 83 -4.26 -14.42 -5.16
CA VAL A 83 -3.91 -15.77 -4.70
C VAL A 83 -5.18 -16.59 -4.47
N GLN A 84 -6.14 -16.02 -3.75
CA GLN A 84 -7.42 -16.67 -3.49
C GLN A 84 -8.16 -16.96 -4.80
N TYR A 85 -8.26 -15.97 -5.69
CA TYR A 85 -8.96 -16.10 -6.97
C TYR A 85 -8.30 -17.11 -7.92
N ALA A 86 -6.97 -17.17 -7.99
CA ALA A 86 -6.24 -18.08 -8.86
C ALA A 86 -6.24 -19.53 -8.37
N LEU A 87 -6.33 -19.75 -7.05
CA LEU A 87 -6.24 -21.06 -6.44
C LEU A 87 -7.62 -21.67 -6.10
N ILE A 88 -8.63 -20.88 -5.74
CA ILE A 88 -9.97 -21.41 -5.39
C ILE A 88 -10.59 -22.28 -6.50
N PRO A 89 -10.60 -21.88 -7.78
CA PRO A 89 -11.19 -22.70 -8.85
C PRO A 89 -10.49 -24.05 -9.05
N LYS A 90 -9.27 -24.20 -8.55
CA LYS A 90 -8.46 -25.41 -8.64
C LYS A 90 -8.64 -26.34 -7.44
N MET A 91 -9.43 -25.94 -6.43
CA MET A 91 -9.63 -26.70 -5.20
C MET A 91 -11.04 -27.30 -5.12
N PRO A 92 -11.18 -28.59 -4.76
CA PRO A 92 -12.49 -29.18 -4.49
C PRO A 92 -13.18 -28.52 -3.29
N GLN A 93 -14.52 -28.62 -3.23
CA GLN A 93 -15.38 -27.95 -2.23
C GLN A 93 -15.03 -28.30 -0.76
N ASN A 94 -14.38 -29.44 -0.53
CA ASN A 94 -13.82 -29.82 0.76
C ASN A 94 -12.35 -29.41 0.82
N LYS A 95 -12.07 -28.20 1.31
CA LYS A 95 -10.69 -27.70 1.49
C LYS A 95 -9.91 -28.64 2.40
N SER A 96 -9.08 -29.50 1.79
CA SER A 96 -8.22 -30.37 2.57
C SER A 96 -7.18 -29.53 3.34
N PRO A 97 -6.68 -29.99 4.50
CA PRO A 97 -5.64 -29.28 5.23
C PRO A 97 -4.39 -28.98 4.38
N SER A 98 -4.08 -29.85 3.42
CA SER A 98 -3.02 -29.66 2.41
C SER A 98 -3.27 -28.44 1.53
N GLU A 99 -4.49 -28.27 1.03
CA GLU A 99 -4.84 -27.16 0.14
C GLU A 99 -4.82 -25.81 0.87
N ARG A 100 -5.27 -25.81 2.14
CA ARG A 100 -5.12 -24.64 3.01
C ARG A 100 -3.65 -24.28 3.18
N ARG A 101 -2.77 -25.25 3.39
CA ARG A 101 -1.31 -25.01 3.48
C ARG A 101 -0.75 -24.42 2.18
N VAL A 102 -1.17 -24.90 1.02
CA VAL A 102 -0.74 -24.36 -0.29
C VAL A 102 -1.16 -22.89 -0.43
N MET A 103 -2.41 -22.57 -0.14
CA MET A 103 -2.92 -21.19 -0.23
C MET A 103 -2.22 -20.24 0.76
N LEU A 104 -1.96 -20.71 1.98
CA LEU A 104 -1.22 -19.93 2.99
C LEU A 104 0.26 -19.76 2.61
N GLY A 105 0.89 -20.79 2.04
CA GLY A 105 2.25 -20.71 1.49
C GLY A 105 2.35 -19.65 0.39
N ALA A 106 1.51 -19.77 -0.64
CA ALA A 106 1.43 -18.79 -1.72
C ALA A 106 1.14 -17.36 -1.22
N SER A 107 0.28 -17.22 -0.21
CA SER A 107 -0.02 -15.92 0.40
C SER A 107 1.20 -15.34 1.12
N ARG A 108 1.96 -16.17 1.84
CA ARG A 108 3.19 -15.74 2.52
C ARG A 108 4.25 -15.33 1.52
N ASP A 109 4.44 -16.10 0.46
CA ASP A 109 5.44 -15.84 -0.58
C ASP A 109 5.12 -14.53 -1.30
N LEU A 110 3.84 -14.31 -1.66
CA LEU A 110 3.41 -13.04 -2.24
C LEU A 110 3.62 -11.86 -1.28
N LEU A 111 3.23 -11.97 -0.02
CA LEU A 111 3.44 -10.88 0.95
C LEU A 111 4.91 -10.51 1.09
N ARG A 112 5.79 -11.51 1.18
CA ARG A 112 7.24 -11.29 1.28
C ARG A 112 7.78 -10.55 0.05
N SER A 113 7.47 -11.06 -1.14
CA SER A 113 7.91 -10.47 -2.40
C SER A 113 7.42 -9.02 -2.53
N LEU A 114 6.15 -8.74 -2.17
CA LEU A 114 5.61 -7.37 -2.17
C LEU A 114 6.31 -6.44 -1.17
N TYR A 115 6.72 -6.92 0.00
CA TYR A 115 7.49 -6.10 0.95
C TYR A 115 8.89 -5.78 0.46
N ASP A 116 9.49 -6.67 -0.33
CA ASP A 116 10.74 -6.42 -1.04
C ASP A 116 10.53 -5.60 -2.34
N CYS A 117 9.30 -5.11 -2.58
CA CYS A 117 8.88 -4.39 -3.78
C CYS A 117 9.02 -5.17 -5.10
N ASP A 118 9.05 -6.50 -5.06
CA ASP A 118 8.97 -7.35 -6.25
C ASP A 118 7.50 -7.51 -6.68
N ILE A 119 6.99 -6.49 -7.37
CA ILE A 119 5.57 -6.42 -7.79
C ILE A 119 5.26 -7.45 -8.90
N PHE A 120 6.27 -7.88 -9.67
CA PHE A 120 6.10 -8.87 -10.75
C PHE A 120 5.60 -10.23 -10.23
N PHE A 121 5.82 -10.55 -8.96
CA PHE A 121 5.31 -11.79 -8.37
C PHE A 121 3.77 -11.89 -8.43
N LEU A 122 3.06 -10.77 -8.53
CA LEU A 122 1.61 -10.75 -8.75
C LEU A 122 1.18 -11.36 -10.08
N GLU A 123 2.03 -11.33 -11.12
CA GLU A 123 1.71 -11.85 -12.45
C GLU A 123 1.35 -13.33 -12.43
N ASN A 124 1.90 -14.07 -11.47
CA ASN A 124 1.59 -15.48 -11.23
C ASN A 124 0.11 -15.71 -10.88
N TYR A 125 -0.54 -14.70 -10.28
CA TYR A 125 -1.89 -14.81 -9.72
C TYR A 125 -2.92 -13.93 -10.44
N ILE A 126 -2.53 -12.86 -11.13
CA ILE A 126 -3.45 -12.00 -11.88
C ILE A 126 -4.01 -12.77 -13.10
N LYS A 127 -5.32 -12.61 -13.36
CA LYS A 127 -6.03 -13.24 -14.47
C LYS A 127 -6.89 -12.22 -15.23
N PRO A 128 -6.81 -12.14 -16.58
CA PRO A 128 -5.78 -12.72 -17.45
C PRO A 128 -4.35 -12.36 -17.06
N GLN A 129 -3.38 -13.19 -17.51
CA GLN A 129 -1.97 -12.91 -17.24
C GLN A 129 -1.57 -11.56 -17.85
N PRO A 130 -0.80 -10.74 -17.12
CA PRO A 130 -0.27 -9.48 -17.65
C PRO A 130 0.57 -9.71 -18.92
N VAL A 131 0.45 -8.79 -19.87
CA VAL A 131 1.25 -8.80 -21.11
C VAL A 131 2.21 -7.63 -21.03
N ASN A 132 3.50 -7.87 -21.27
CA ASN A 132 4.56 -6.86 -21.13
C ASN A 132 4.48 -6.13 -19.76
N HIS A 133 4.33 -6.90 -18.68
CA HIS A 133 4.19 -6.40 -17.31
C HIS A 133 3.05 -5.38 -17.12
N THR A 134 2.03 -5.42 -17.98
CA THR A 134 0.93 -4.46 -17.97
C THR A 134 -0.40 -5.16 -17.72
N THR A 135 -1.26 -4.59 -16.87
CA THR A 135 -2.56 -5.18 -16.51
C THR A 135 -3.60 -4.15 -16.08
N ASP A 136 -4.86 -4.35 -16.46
CA ASP A 136 -6.02 -3.61 -15.94
C ASP A 136 -6.72 -4.36 -14.79
N LYS A 137 -6.22 -5.55 -14.42
CA LYS A 137 -6.92 -6.48 -13.50
C LYS A 137 -6.39 -6.47 -12.07
N LEU A 138 -5.55 -5.52 -11.68
CA LEU A 138 -5.15 -5.39 -10.29
C LEU A 138 -6.36 -4.98 -9.43
N PHE A 139 -6.80 -5.91 -8.57
CA PHE A 139 -7.91 -5.71 -7.64
C PHE A 139 -7.78 -4.40 -6.86
N ARG A 140 -8.76 -3.51 -7.07
CA ARG A 140 -8.84 -2.19 -6.43
C ARG A 140 -7.53 -1.39 -6.47
N ARG A 141 -6.82 -1.40 -7.61
CA ARG A 141 -5.68 -0.51 -7.90
C ARG A 141 -5.92 0.92 -7.41
N GLY A 142 -7.10 1.46 -7.70
CA GLY A 142 -7.51 2.83 -7.37
C GLY A 142 -7.40 3.21 -5.89
N ALA A 143 -7.42 2.21 -4.99
CA ALA A 143 -7.28 2.43 -3.56
C ALA A 143 -5.87 2.87 -3.14
N SER A 144 -4.86 2.69 -3.99
CA SER A 144 -3.48 3.09 -3.72
C SER A 144 -3.18 4.43 -4.38
N LYS A 145 -2.83 5.43 -3.55
CA LYS A 145 -2.46 6.76 -4.05
C LYS A 145 -1.21 6.69 -4.92
N ALA A 146 -0.23 5.89 -4.52
CA ALA A 146 1.01 5.69 -5.26
C ALA A 146 0.79 5.09 -6.66
N LEU A 147 -0.20 4.20 -6.83
CA LEU A 147 -0.57 3.65 -8.14
C LEU A 147 -1.46 4.57 -9.00
N CYS A 148 -1.91 5.67 -8.40
CA CYS A 148 -2.77 6.70 -8.96
C CYS A 148 -2.07 8.06 -8.96
N SER A 149 -0.73 8.06 -8.98
CA SER A 149 0.09 9.27 -9.02
C SER A 149 1.21 9.08 -10.04
N TYR A 150 1.80 10.19 -10.49
CA TYR A 150 3.00 10.16 -11.31
C TYR A 150 4.16 9.46 -10.54
N PRO A 151 5.00 8.63 -11.20
CA PRO A 151 5.02 8.30 -12.63
C PRO A 151 4.13 7.11 -13.02
N VAL A 152 3.50 6.42 -12.06
CA VAL A 152 2.70 5.21 -12.33
C VAL A 152 1.43 5.53 -13.13
N CYS A 153 0.89 6.72 -12.94
CA CYS A 153 -0.20 7.28 -13.72
C CYS A 153 0.19 8.65 -14.26
N ASP A 154 0.33 8.75 -15.58
CA ASP A 154 0.71 9.96 -16.32
C ASP A 154 -0.48 10.73 -16.89
N GLY A 155 -1.67 10.11 -16.94
CA GLY A 155 -2.91 10.72 -17.44
C GLY A 155 -3.56 11.77 -16.52
N LEU A 156 -2.86 12.24 -15.48
CA LEU A 156 -3.39 13.17 -14.48
C LEU A 156 -2.92 14.59 -14.76
N GLY A 157 -3.88 15.51 -14.79
CA GLY A 157 -3.59 16.94 -14.99
C GLY A 157 -3.27 17.67 -13.68
N PRO A 158 -2.83 18.94 -13.74
CA PRO A 158 -2.52 19.77 -12.58
C PRO A 158 -3.69 19.95 -11.58
N THR A 159 -4.92 19.76 -12.05
CA THR A 159 -6.14 19.89 -11.25
C THR A 159 -6.54 18.59 -10.53
N ASP A 160 -5.88 17.47 -10.82
CA ASP A 160 -6.24 16.14 -10.32
C ASP A 160 -5.58 15.81 -8.98
N VAL A 161 -5.64 16.75 -8.04
CA VAL A 161 -4.98 16.65 -6.72
C VAL A 161 -5.59 15.54 -5.85
N TYR A 162 -6.88 15.26 -6.04
CA TYR A 162 -7.60 14.19 -5.34
C TYR A 162 -8.44 13.38 -6.33
N LEU A 163 -8.01 12.14 -6.59
CA LEU A 163 -8.75 11.19 -7.40
C LEU A 163 -9.46 10.18 -6.50
N ASP A 164 -10.76 10.01 -6.74
CA ASP A 164 -11.46 8.83 -6.25
C ASP A 164 -10.91 7.57 -6.92
N GLU A 165 -11.05 6.42 -6.25
CA GLU A 165 -10.53 5.15 -6.74
C GLU A 165 -11.06 4.82 -8.16
N GLY A 166 -12.34 5.12 -8.42
CA GLY A 166 -12.97 4.84 -9.70
C GLY A 166 -12.43 5.72 -10.83
N ASP A 167 -12.13 6.98 -10.55
CA ASP A 167 -11.64 7.92 -11.55
C ASP A 167 -10.16 7.72 -11.84
N CYS A 168 -9.38 7.29 -10.85
CA CYS A 168 -8.02 6.81 -11.08
C CYS A 168 -7.98 5.71 -12.14
N VAL A 169 -8.81 4.67 -12.02
CA VAL A 169 -8.79 3.55 -12.97
C VAL A 169 -9.18 4.01 -14.38
N LYS A 170 -10.15 4.93 -14.50
CA LYS A 170 -10.59 5.45 -15.81
C LYS A 170 -9.51 6.30 -16.49
N LYS A 171 -8.84 7.18 -15.74
CA LYS A 171 -7.83 8.11 -16.29
C LYS A 171 -6.49 7.45 -16.54
N CYS A 172 -6.08 6.54 -15.66
CA CYS A 172 -4.74 5.94 -15.67
C CYS A 172 -4.61 4.68 -16.55
N GLY A 173 -5.67 4.25 -17.24
CA GLY A 173 -5.64 3.11 -18.16
C GLY A 173 -5.13 1.81 -17.52
N SER A 174 -4.29 1.06 -18.25
CA SER A 174 -3.65 -0.16 -17.72
C SER A 174 -2.47 0.17 -16.79
N LEU A 175 -2.27 -0.65 -15.77
CA LEU A 175 -1.17 -0.50 -14.82
C LEU A 175 0.10 -1.15 -15.37
N ASN A 176 1.19 -0.38 -15.44
CA ASN A 176 2.53 -0.91 -15.68
C ASN A 176 3.17 -1.33 -14.35
N LEU A 177 3.45 -2.63 -14.19
CA LEU A 177 3.99 -3.20 -12.96
C LEU A 177 5.45 -2.80 -12.72
N THR A 178 6.20 -2.46 -13.77
CA THR A 178 7.57 -1.93 -13.64
C THR A 178 7.56 -0.58 -12.93
N LEU A 179 6.71 0.35 -13.38
CA LEU A 179 6.55 1.66 -12.73
C LEU A 179 6.01 1.52 -11.30
N ALA A 180 5.10 0.57 -11.07
CA ALA A 180 4.61 0.27 -9.72
C ALA A 180 5.71 -0.26 -8.79
N MET A 181 6.62 -1.10 -9.30
CA MET A 181 7.79 -1.58 -8.57
C MET A 181 8.74 -0.43 -8.21
N GLU A 182 9.05 0.45 -9.18
CA GLU A 182 9.91 1.62 -8.95
C GLU A 182 9.31 2.54 -7.91
N ALA A 183 8.03 2.89 -8.06
CA ALA A 183 7.31 3.66 -7.06
C ALA A 183 7.37 2.98 -5.67
N CYS A 184 7.15 1.67 -5.57
CA CYS A 184 7.29 0.97 -4.28
C CYS A 184 8.69 1.12 -3.68
N LYS A 185 9.75 1.03 -4.49
CA LYS A 185 11.14 1.16 -4.04
C LYS A 185 11.43 2.57 -3.51
N ASP A 186 10.87 3.60 -4.14
CA ASP A 186 11.07 5.00 -3.77
C ASP A 186 10.39 5.39 -2.45
N HIS A 187 9.36 4.65 -2.01
CA HIS A 187 8.72 4.89 -0.72
C HIS A 187 9.50 4.25 0.43
N ALA A 188 9.60 4.93 1.56
CA ALA A 188 10.33 4.44 2.74
C ALA A 188 9.59 3.30 3.48
N HIS A 189 8.28 3.16 3.28
CA HIS A 189 7.44 2.21 3.99
C HIS A 189 6.47 1.51 3.03
N VAL A 190 6.10 0.26 3.34
CA VAL A 190 5.11 -0.50 2.57
C VAL A 190 4.01 -0.98 3.49
N ALA A 191 2.77 -0.59 3.21
CA ALA A 191 1.59 -0.97 3.97
C ALA A 191 0.66 -1.85 3.15
N ILE A 192 0.38 -3.06 3.62
CA ILE A 192 -0.51 -4.00 2.95
C ILE A 192 -1.70 -4.28 3.85
N LYS A 193 -2.91 -4.13 3.31
CA LYS A 193 -4.14 -4.53 4.01
C LYS A 193 -4.63 -5.87 3.48
N THR A 194 -5.01 -6.79 4.37
CA THR A 194 -5.61 -8.07 3.96
C THR A 194 -6.66 -8.58 4.94
N VAL A 195 -7.65 -9.28 4.39
CA VAL A 195 -8.68 -10.03 5.14
C VAL A 195 -8.67 -11.53 4.86
N ARG A 196 -7.65 -12.01 4.12
CA ARG A 196 -7.56 -13.37 3.58
C ARG A 196 -6.58 -14.27 4.33
N VAL A 197 -6.00 -13.76 5.41
CA VAL A 197 -5.16 -14.54 6.32
C VAL A 197 -5.99 -14.82 7.57
N PRO A 198 -6.27 -16.09 7.91
CA PRO A 198 -7.15 -16.44 9.02
C PRO A 198 -6.60 -16.01 10.39
N GLU A 199 -5.33 -16.29 10.65
CA GLU A 199 -4.73 -16.09 11.98
C GLU A 199 -3.34 -15.46 11.87
N VAL A 200 -2.94 -14.69 12.89
CA VAL A 200 -1.59 -14.09 12.95
C VAL A 200 -0.50 -15.18 12.93
N ASN A 201 -0.77 -16.34 13.53
CA ASN A 201 0.16 -17.48 13.56
C ASN A 201 0.51 -18.00 12.16
N ASP A 202 -0.38 -17.85 11.19
CA ASP A 202 -0.11 -18.23 9.79
C ASP A 202 1.02 -17.38 9.18
N LEU A 203 1.35 -16.23 9.77
CA LEU A 203 2.37 -15.28 9.31
C LEU A 203 3.67 -15.37 10.10
N ARG A 204 3.79 -16.32 11.04
CA ARG A 204 4.93 -16.44 11.95
C ARG A 204 6.27 -16.34 11.24
N ALA A 205 6.44 -17.08 10.15
CA ALA A 205 7.68 -17.08 9.38
C ALA A 205 8.00 -15.75 8.67
N LEU A 206 7.00 -14.91 8.39
CA LEU A 206 7.24 -13.55 7.87
C LEU A 206 7.66 -12.61 8.98
N VAL A 207 7.07 -12.75 10.17
CA VAL A 207 7.40 -11.93 11.35
C VAL A 207 8.79 -12.26 11.87
N GLU A 208 9.18 -13.53 11.83
CA GLU A 208 10.49 -14.02 12.26
C GLU A 208 11.60 -13.81 11.21
N ASP A 209 11.28 -13.39 9.98
CA ASP A 209 12.29 -13.15 8.93
C ASP A 209 13.14 -11.93 9.28
N PRO A 210 14.46 -12.09 9.56
CA PRO A 210 15.32 -11.01 10.00
C PRO A 210 15.64 -10.00 8.91
N ARG A 211 15.14 -10.16 7.67
CA ARG A 211 15.22 -9.16 6.59
C ARG A 211 14.00 -8.25 6.51
N LEU A 212 12.85 -8.66 7.07
CA LEU A 212 11.64 -7.84 7.12
C LEU A 212 11.53 -7.09 8.44
N ASN A 213 11.36 -5.76 8.41
CA ASN A 213 10.96 -5.00 9.60
C ASN A 213 9.43 -4.96 9.68
N LEU A 214 8.81 -6.13 9.86
CA LEU A 214 7.37 -6.31 9.80
C LEU A 214 6.68 -5.94 11.10
N LYS A 215 5.67 -5.06 11.01
CA LYS A 215 4.74 -4.68 12.06
C LYS A 215 3.34 -5.13 11.65
N ILE A 216 2.66 -5.87 12.52
CA ILE A 216 1.28 -6.32 12.29
C ILE A 216 0.34 -5.47 13.12
N ILE A 217 -0.64 -4.85 12.46
CA ILE A 217 -1.78 -4.18 13.10
C ILE A 217 -2.96 -5.12 12.95
N GLN A 218 -3.33 -5.81 14.02
CA GLN A 218 -4.51 -6.67 14.03
C GLN A 218 -5.74 -5.85 14.41
N LEU A 219 -6.66 -5.68 13.46
CA LEU A 219 -7.92 -4.98 13.69
C LEU A 219 -9.00 -5.97 14.10
N VAL A 220 -9.44 -5.85 15.35
CA VAL A 220 -10.52 -6.66 15.92
C VAL A 220 -11.73 -5.74 16.16
N ARG A 221 -12.89 -6.15 15.65
CA ARG A 221 -14.17 -5.47 15.89
C ARG A 221 -15.15 -6.46 16.49
N ASP A 222 -16.01 -5.99 17.38
CA ASP A 222 -17.07 -6.80 17.98
C ASP A 222 -17.90 -7.50 16.88
N PRO A 223 -18.02 -8.84 16.91
CA PRO A 223 -18.76 -9.60 15.91
C PRO A 223 -20.21 -9.14 15.74
N ARG A 224 -20.87 -8.66 16.80
CA ARG A 224 -22.24 -8.12 16.73
C ARG A 224 -22.29 -6.89 15.84
N GLY A 225 -21.27 -6.02 15.94
CA GLY A 225 -21.14 -4.85 15.08
C GLY A 225 -20.80 -5.19 13.62
N ILE A 226 -20.10 -6.30 13.39
CA ILE A 226 -19.82 -6.83 12.04
C ILE A 226 -21.10 -7.40 11.43
N LEU A 227 -21.85 -8.22 12.18
CA LEU A 227 -23.11 -8.85 11.72
C LEU A 227 -24.22 -7.83 11.48
N ALA A 228 -24.29 -6.77 12.30
CA ALA A 228 -25.26 -5.69 12.14
C ALA A 228 -24.89 -4.72 10.99
N SER A 229 -23.67 -4.78 10.46
CA SER A 229 -23.23 -3.92 9.38
C SER A 229 -23.89 -4.32 8.06
N ARG A 230 -24.78 -3.47 7.54
CA ARG A 230 -25.41 -3.65 6.23
C ARG A 230 -24.46 -3.28 5.08
N SER A 231 -24.60 -3.98 3.95
CA SER A 231 -23.85 -3.77 2.70
C SER A 231 -24.36 -2.55 1.96
#